data_AF-A0A836ULS1-F1
#
_entry.id   AF-A0A836ULS1-F1
#
_cell.length_a   1.000
_cell.length_b   1.000
_cell.length_c   1.000
_cell.angle_alpha   90.00
_cell.angle_beta   90.00
_cell.angle_gamma   90.00
#
_symmetry.space_group_name_H-M   'P 1'
#
loop_
_entity.id
_entity.type
_entity.pdbx_description
1 polymer ?
#
loop_
_entity_poly.entity_id
_entity_poly.type
_entity_poly.pdbx_seq_one_letter_code
_entity_poly.pdbx_strand_id
1 'polypeptide(L)'
;MLRIETHGPARQRGQQQGEAVRNLALPWIDRRLHELQQRYQATSRDVLLEKIRPQMGIWRIEEEKLYPQSVEECMGLAAGLGLDEATYSALTFYHRLGSHLPQCTVVGARDAQGRPLLGKTDDIGHEDLGMNILETTRPDHGYAHRHFHFAGTL
;
A
#
# COMPACT_ATOMS: atom_id res chain seq x y z
N MET A 1 -16.09 -4.85 6.45
CA MET A 1 -14.63 -4.65 6.50
C MET A 1 -13.97 -5.99 6.74
N LEU A 2 -13.11 -6.43 5.81
CA LEU A 2 -12.39 -7.69 5.89
C LEU A 2 -11.34 -7.63 7.02
N ARG A 3 -11.16 -8.74 7.73
CA ARG A 3 -10.14 -8.89 8.78
C ARG A 3 -9.23 -10.06 8.40
N ILE A 4 -7.93 -9.85 8.45
CA ILE A 4 -6.94 -10.87 8.13
C ILE A 4 -5.85 -10.92 9.20
N GLU A 5 -5.16 -12.04 9.28
CA GLU A 5 -3.94 -12.17 10.06
C GLU A 5 -2.82 -12.70 9.15
N THR A 6 -1.63 -12.14 9.28
CA THR A 6 -0.45 -12.55 8.51
C THR A 6 0.70 -12.93 9.44
N HIS A 7 1.49 -13.92 9.02
CA HIS A 7 2.51 -14.55 9.86
C HIS A 7 3.81 -14.80 9.09
N GLY A 8 4.91 -14.87 9.85
CA GLY A 8 6.22 -15.27 9.31
C GLY A 8 7.07 -14.09 8.82
N PRO A 9 8.07 -14.36 7.95
CA PRO A 9 8.94 -13.35 7.36
C PRO A 9 8.19 -12.39 6.43
N ALA A 10 8.80 -11.23 6.16
CA ALA A 10 8.20 -10.13 5.42
C ALA A 10 7.55 -10.57 4.09
N ARG A 11 8.32 -11.23 3.24
CA ARG A 11 7.80 -11.74 1.96
C ARG A 11 6.62 -12.70 2.11
N GLN A 12 6.63 -13.56 3.12
CA GLN A 12 5.55 -14.51 3.35
C GLN A 12 4.28 -13.82 3.82
N ARG A 13 4.40 -12.81 4.70
CA ARG A 13 3.26 -12.00 5.16
C ARG A 13 2.63 -11.23 4.02
N GLY A 14 3.46 -10.58 3.19
CA GLY A 14 2.99 -9.87 2.02
C GLY A 14 2.22 -10.79 1.07
N GLN A 15 2.74 -12.01 0.84
CA GLN A 15 2.05 -12.99 -0.01
C GLN A 15 0.69 -13.40 0.58
N GLN A 16 0.62 -13.72 1.88
CA GLN A 16 -0.64 -14.05 2.56
C GLN A 16 -1.66 -12.93 2.46
N GLN A 17 -1.23 -11.68 2.69
CA GLN A 17 -2.09 -10.51 2.54
C GLN A 17 -2.59 -10.41 1.10
N GLY A 18 -1.69 -10.44 0.12
CA GLY A 18 -2.03 -10.32 -1.30
C GLY A 18 -3.04 -11.38 -1.76
N GLU A 19 -2.85 -12.63 -1.34
CA GLU A 19 -3.78 -13.73 -1.64
C GLU A 19 -5.16 -13.51 -1.00
N ALA A 20 -5.18 -13.11 0.28
CA ALA A 20 -6.41 -12.92 1.03
C ALA A 20 -7.25 -11.75 0.50
N VAL A 21 -6.61 -10.71 -0.03
CA VAL A 21 -7.28 -9.46 -0.42
C VAL A 21 -7.37 -9.25 -1.92
N ARG A 22 -6.87 -10.18 -2.74
CA ARG A 22 -6.78 -10.05 -4.20
C ARG A 22 -8.05 -9.50 -4.85
N ASN A 23 -9.20 -10.10 -4.55
CA ASN A 23 -10.48 -9.70 -5.14
C ASN A 23 -10.93 -8.30 -4.71
N LEU A 24 -10.53 -7.86 -3.52
CA LEU A 24 -10.82 -6.51 -3.02
C LEU A 24 -9.82 -5.48 -3.57
N ALA A 25 -8.56 -5.88 -3.72
CA ALA A 25 -7.46 -4.97 -4.07
C ALA A 25 -7.39 -4.65 -5.56
N LEU A 26 -7.46 -5.67 -6.42
CA LEU A 26 -7.25 -5.49 -7.86
C LEU A 26 -8.14 -4.41 -8.50
N PRO A 27 -9.44 -4.29 -8.19
CA PRO A 27 -10.30 -3.27 -8.81
C PRO A 27 -9.84 -1.83 -8.55
N TRP A 28 -9.35 -1.51 -7.34
CA TRP A 28 -8.89 -0.15 -7.03
C TRP A 28 -7.46 0.08 -7.53
N ILE A 29 -6.61 -0.95 -7.54
CA ILE A 29 -5.27 -0.92 -8.15
C ILE A 29 -5.38 -0.61 -9.65
N ASP A 30 -6.24 -1.33 -10.38
CA ASP A 30 -6.47 -1.13 -11.81
C ASP A 30 -6.91 0.31 -12.12
N ARG A 31 -7.74 0.90 -11.24
CA ARG A 31 -8.16 2.29 -11.35
C ARG A 31 -6.99 3.26 -11.18
N ARG A 32 -6.13 3.06 -10.17
CA ARG A 32 -4.93 3.90 -9.96
C ARG A 32 -3.97 3.83 -11.13
N LEU A 33 -3.76 2.63 -11.68
CA LEU A 33 -2.95 2.46 -12.88
C LEU A 33 -3.56 3.18 -14.09
N HIS A 34 -4.89 3.17 -14.23
CA HIS A 34 -5.58 3.92 -15.28
C HIS A 34 -5.42 5.44 -15.11
N GLU A 35 -5.53 5.96 -13.89
CA GLU A 35 -5.31 7.38 -13.56
C GLU A 35 -3.87 7.81 -13.88
N LEU A 36 -2.88 6.98 -13.54
CA LEU A 36 -1.49 7.20 -13.96
C LEU A 36 -1.34 7.17 -15.48
N GLN A 37 -1.97 6.21 -16.16
CA GLN A 37 -1.92 6.10 -17.60
C GLN A 37 -2.45 7.37 -18.29
N GLN A 38 -3.56 7.92 -17.80
CA GLN A 38 -4.10 9.20 -18.26
C GLN A 38 -3.15 10.36 -18.01
N ARG A 39 -2.62 10.48 -16.78
CA ARG A 39 -1.69 11.54 -16.39
C ARG A 39 -0.44 11.57 -17.26
N TYR A 40 0.15 10.40 -17.52
CA TYR A 40 1.37 10.27 -18.31
C TYR A 40 1.10 10.15 -19.82
N GLN A 41 -0.16 10.30 -20.25
CA GLN A 41 -0.58 10.17 -21.66
C GLN A 41 0.01 8.92 -22.31
N ALA A 42 -0.14 7.78 -21.63
CA ALA A 42 0.34 6.49 -22.09
C ALA A 42 -0.79 5.73 -22.80
N THR A 43 -0.48 5.11 -23.93
CA THR A 43 -1.45 4.38 -24.74
C THR A 43 -1.74 2.97 -24.20
N SER A 44 -0.85 2.44 -23.37
CA SER A 44 -0.99 1.15 -22.68
C SER A 44 -0.29 1.18 -21.32
N ARG A 45 -0.51 0.12 -20.52
CA ARG A 45 0.21 -0.09 -19.25
C ARG A 45 1.71 -0.23 -19.48
N ASP A 46 2.14 -0.96 -20.50
CA ASP A 46 3.56 -1.15 -20.79
C ASP A 46 4.25 0.19 -21.09
N VAL A 47 3.61 1.05 -21.90
CA VAL A 47 4.11 2.40 -22.20
C VAL A 47 4.15 3.26 -20.94
N LEU A 48 3.15 3.15 -20.06
CA LEU A 48 3.19 3.83 -18.77
C LEU A 48 4.40 3.38 -17.95
N LEU A 49 4.56 2.07 -17.75
CA LEU A 49 5.65 1.48 -16.96
C LEU A 49 7.03 1.86 -17.50
N GLU A 50 7.21 1.88 -18.83
CA GLU A 50 8.44 2.36 -19.46
C GLU A 50 8.72 3.83 -19.13
N LYS A 51 7.72 4.71 -19.20
CA LYS A 51 7.87 6.14 -18.90
C LYS A 51 8.28 6.41 -17.45
N ILE A 52 7.70 5.67 -16.49
CA ILE A 52 7.92 5.90 -15.05
C ILE A 52 9.10 5.10 -14.47
N ARG A 53 9.60 4.08 -15.20
CA ARG A 53 10.70 3.21 -14.77
C ARG A 53 11.93 3.97 -14.23
N PRO A 54 12.43 5.04 -14.88
CA PRO A 54 13.63 5.73 -14.37
C PRO A 54 13.42 6.33 -12.98
N GLN A 55 12.25 6.94 -12.75
CA GLN A 55 11.92 7.58 -11.47
C GLN A 55 11.70 6.52 -10.38
N MET A 56 10.94 5.48 -10.69
CA MET A 56 10.68 4.38 -9.77
C MET A 56 11.96 3.63 -9.40
N GLY A 57 12.89 3.44 -10.33
CA GLY A 57 14.17 2.78 -10.06
C GLY A 57 14.99 3.50 -8.98
N ILE A 58 15.03 4.84 -9.01
CA ILE A 58 15.72 5.65 -8.00
C ILE A 58 15.06 5.45 -6.63
N TRP A 59 13.73 5.56 -6.58
CA TRP A 59 13.00 5.44 -5.31
C TRP A 59 13.02 4.03 -4.74
N ARG A 60 13.05 3.01 -5.60
CA ARG A 60 13.20 1.62 -5.16
C ARG A 60 14.55 1.36 -4.52
N ILE A 61 15.64 1.92 -5.08
CA ILE A 61 16.97 1.83 -4.49
C ILE A 61 17.02 2.56 -3.13
N GLU A 62 16.35 3.70 -3.01
CA GLU A 62 16.22 4.42 -1.72
C GLU A 62 15.45 3.60 -0.69
N GLU A 63 14.30 3.04 -1.08
CA GLU A 63 13.45 2.21 -0.23
C GLU A 63 14.17 0.95 0.24
N GLU A 64 14.90 0.26 -0.63
CA GLU A 64 15.65 -0.96 -0.28
C GLU A 64 16.77 -0.69 0.73
N LYS A 65 17.42 0.48 0.65
CA LYS A 65 18.44 0.90 1.61
C LYS A 65 17.86 1.23 2.99
N LEU A 66 16.68 1.86 3.03
CA LEU A 66 16.07 2.35 4.27
C LEU A 66 15.16 1.31 4.94
N TYR A 67 14.42 0.55 4.14
CA TYR A 67 13.33 -0.33 4.57
C TYR A 67 13.37 -1.67 3.81
N PRO A 68 14.46 -2.45 3.90
CA PRO A 68 14.60 -3.71 3.13
C PRO A 68 13.50 -4.73 3.44
N GLN A 69 12.98 -4.76 4.67
CA GLN A 69 11.86 -5.64 5.02
C GLN A 69 10.54 -5.22 4.35
N SER A 70 10.26 -3.92 4.24
CA SER A 70 9.08 -3.43 3.52
C SER A 70 9.18 -3.75 2.02
N VAL A 71 10.39 -3.68 1.45
CA VAL A 71 10.65 -4.09 0.07
C VAL A 71 10.29 -5.56 -0.16
N GLU A 72 10.74 -6.46 0.72
CA GLU A 72 10.41 -7.89 0.67
C GLU A 72 8.91 -8.16 0.85
N GLU A 73 8.26 -7.45 1.77
CA GLU A 73 6.82 -7.57 1.98
C GLU A 73 6.01 -7.09 0.76
N CYS A 74 6.42 -5.99 0.13
CA CYS A 74 5.89 -5.52 -1.15
C CYS A 74 6.06 -6.56 -2.27
N MET A 75 7.19 -7.27 -2.34
CA MET A 75 7.40 -8.35 -3.32
C MET A 75 6.49 -9.55 -3.05
N GLY A 76 6.28 -9.88 -1.77
CA GLY A 76 5.29 -10.86 -1.35
C GLY A 76 3.89 -10.47 -1.79
N LEU A 77 3.48 -9.22 -1.52
CA LEU A 77 2.19 -8.65 -1.92
C LEU A 77 1.98 -8.74 -3.43
N ALA A 78 2.96 -8.32 -4.24
CA ALA A 78 2.89 -8.43 -5.69
C ALA A 78 2.61 -9.89 -6.13
N ALA A 79 3.35 -10.85 -5.58
CA ALA A 79 3.15 -12.27 -5.85
C ALA A 79 1.75 -12.76 -5.42
N GLY A 80 1.30 -12.38 -4.23
CA GLY A 80 -0.02 -12.75 -3.71
C GLY A 80 -1.18 -12.13 -4.50
N LEU A 81 -0.99 -10.93 -5.04
CA LEU A 81 -1.94 -10.26 -5.93
C LEU A 81 -1.91 -10.82 -7.36
N GLY A 82 -0.85 -11.53 -7.74
CA GLY A 82 -0.62 -11.98 -9.12
C GLY A 82 -0.18 -10.85 -10.05
N LEU A 83 0.53 -9.85 -9.51
CA LEU A 83 1.08 -8.72 -10.24
C LEU A 83 2.59 -8.87 -10.40
N ASP A 84 3.14 -8.35 -11.50
CA ASP A 84 4.58 -8.17 -11.61
C ASP A 84 5.06 -7.02 -10.70
N GLU A 85 6.35 -7.04 -10.36
CA GLU A 85 6.95 -6.07 -9.45
C GLU A 85 6.89 -4.63 -9.97
N ALA A 86 6.96 -4.41 -11.28
CA ALA A 86 6.92 -3.07 -11.84
C ALA A 86 5.50 -2.48 -11.72
N THR A 87 4.48 -3.27 -12.03
CA THR A 87 3.08 -2.90 -11.84
C THR A 87 2.78 -2.60 -10.37
N TYR A 88 3.22 -3.47 -9.45
CA TYR A 88 3.00 -3.24 -8.02
C TYR A 88 3.79 -2.03 -7.50
N SER A 89 5.02 -1.83 -7.95
CA SER A 89 5.82 -0.65 -7.55
C SER A 89 5.19 0.67 -8.04
N ALA A 90 4.52 0.66 -9.21
CA ALA A 90 3.79 1.83 -9.70
C ALA A 90 2.63 2.20 -8.77
N LEU A 91 1.99 1.20 -8.15
CA LEU A 91 0.98 1.40 -7.11
C LEU A 91 1.62 1.95 -5.82
N THR A 92 2.73 1.37 -5.33
CA THR A 92 3.42 1.86 -4.12
C THR A 92 3.83 3.32 -4.24
N PHE A 93 4.25 3.75 -5.44
CA PHE A 93 4.62 5.13 -5.72
C PHE A 93 3.49 5.99 -6.31
N TYR A 94 2.25 5.51 -6.30
CA TYR A 94 1.10 6.16 -6.96
C TYR A 94 0.94 7.64 -6.60
N HIS A 95 0.96 7.98 -5.31
CA HIS A 95 0.83 9.36 -4.84
C HIS A 95 1.98 10.27 -5.33
N ARG A 96 3.21 9.74 -5.34
CA ARG A 96 4.40 10.47 -5.79
C ARG A 96 4.37 10.71 -7.30
N LEU A 97 4.01 9.69 -8.08
CA LEU A 97 3.87 9.75 -9.54
C LEU A 97 2.70 10.66 -9.95
N GLY A 98 1.59 10.55 -9.23
CA GLY A 98 0.37 11.29 -9.51
C GLY A 98 0.37 12.73 -8.98
N SER A 99 1.39 13.14 -8.22
CA SER A 99 1.48 14.44 -7.55
C SER A 99 0.22 14.84 -6.78
N HIS A 100 -0.40 13.87 -6.12
CA HIS A 100 -1.55 14.08 -5.23
C HIS A 100 -1.20 13.49 -3.88
N LEU A 101 -1.37 14.30 -2.83
CA LEU A 101 -1.05 13.91 -1.46
C LEU A 101 -2.35 13.55 -0.75
N PRO A 102 -2.43 12.37 -0.10
CA PRO A 102 -3.55 12.03 0.78
C PRO A 102 -3.78 13.16 1.78
N GLN A 103 -5.05 13.53 2.00
CA GLN A 103 -5.44 14.50 3.01
C GLN A 103 -5.92 13.75 4.25
N CYS A 104 -5.54 14.24 5.42
CA CYS A 104 -5.98 13.66 6.69
C CYS A 104 -5.98 14.74 7.77
N THR A 105 -6.80 14.53 8.80
CA THR A 105 -6.75 15.32 10.05
C THR A 105 -6.30 14.42 11.18
N VAL A 106 -5.29 14.86 11.94
CA VAL A 106 -4.80 14.15 13.12
C VAL A 106 -4.99 15.02 14.35
N VAL A 107 -5.57 14.44 15.41
CA VAL A 107 -5.80 15.12 16.68
C VAL A 107 -5.13 14.33 17.80
N GLY A 108 -4.25 15.00 18.54
CA GLY A 108 -3.64 14.49 19.76
C GLY A 108 -4.15 15.26 20.97
N ALA A 109 -4.56 14.56 22.02
CA ALA A 109 -5.01 15.17 23.27
C ALA A 109 -4.58 14.33 24.48
N ARG A 110 -4.89 14.82 25.68
CA ARG A 110 -4.90 14.01 26.90
C ARG A 110 -6.31 13.97 27.44
N ASP A 111 -6.72 12.84 27.99
CA ASP A 111 -7.98 12.78 28.72
C ASP A 111 -7.89 13.44 30.10
N ALA A 112 -8.99 13.42 30.86
CA ALA A 112 -9.06 14.00 32.20
C ALA A 112 -8.08 13.35 33.22
N GLN A 113 -7.57 12.16 32.93
CA GLN A 113 -6.58 11.44 33.75
C GLN A 113 -5.15 11.63 33.22
N GLY A 114 -4.94 12.45 32.19
CA GLY A 114 -3.65 12.70 31.58
C GLY A 114 -3.19 11.62 30.59
N ARG A 115 -4.01 10.62 30.28
CA ARG A 115 -3.67 9.54 29.33
C ARG A 115 -3.70 10.08 27.89
N PRO A 116 -2.74 9.68 27.03
CA PRO A 116 -2.70 10.17 25.66
C PRO A 116 -3.88 9.61 24.83
N LEU A 117 -4.49 10.50 24.04
CA LEU A 117 -5.48 10.18 23.04
C LEU A 117 -4.93 10.60 21.68
N LEU A 118 -5.06 9.73 20.68
CA LEU A 118 -4.70 10.01 19.30
C LEU A 118 -5.83 9.54 18.39
N GLY A 119 -6.28 10.43 17.52
CA GLY A 119 -7.29 10.15 16.52
C GLY A 119 -6.86 10.69 15.16
N LYS A 120 -7.36 10.05 14.10
CA LYS A 120 -7.13 10.44 12.71
C LYS A 120 -8.41 10.26 11.91
N THR A 121 -8.63 11.15 10.95
CA THR A 121 -9.54 10.94 9.81
C THR A 121 -8.73 10.96 8.53
N ASP A 122 -9.06 10.06 7.60
CA ASP A 122 -8.51 10.03 6.25
C ASP A 122 -9.59 10.48 5.27
N ASP A 123 -9.26 11.46 4.42
CA ASP A 123 -10.16 11.90 3.37
C ASP A 123 -10.00 10.95 2.19
N ILE A 124 -11.04 10.17 1.91
CA ILE A 124 -11.03 9.14 0.87
C ILE A 124 -12.13 9.42 -0.16
N GLY A 125 -11.85 9.08 -1.43
CA GLY A 125 -12.84 9.15 -2.50
C GLY A 125 -14.01 8.20 -2.22
N HIS A 126 -15.20 8.56 -2.71
CA HIS A 126 -16.40 7.71 -2.55
C HIS A 126 -16.18 6.32 -3.17
N GLU A 127 -15.49 6.27 -4.31
CA GLU A 127 -15.10 5.07 -5.03
C GLU A 127 -14.08 4.17 -4.31
N ASP A 128 -13.45 4.67 -3.25
CA ASP A 128 -12.48 3.96 -2.43
C ASP A 128 -13.10 3.42 -1.13
N LEU A 129 -14.36 3.76 -0.86
CA LEU A 129 -15.08 3.27 0.31
C LEU A 129 -15.16 1.75 0.31
N GLY A 130 -14.81 1.15 1.45
CA GLY A 130 -14.85 -0.31 1.64
C GLY A 130 -13.62 -1.05 1.13
N MET A 131 -12.65 -0.36 0.52
CA MET A 131 -11.38 -0.96 0.09
C MET A 131 -10.39 -1.18 1.23
N ASN A 132 -10.73 -0.77 2.45
CA ASN A 132 -9.86 -0.95 3.61
C ASN A 132 -10.04 -2.32 4.28
N ILE A 133 -8.95 -2.81 4.84
CA ILE A 133 -8.89 -4.01 5.67
C ILE A 133 -8.38 -3.67 7.07
N LEU A 134 -8.69 -4.55 8.02
CA LEU A 134 -8.04 -4.56 9.32
C LEU A 134 -7.13 -5.79 9.38
N GLU A 135 -5.83 -5.58 9.24
CA GLU A 135 -4.83 -6.64 9.32
C GLU A 135 -4.22 -6.69 10.72
N THR A 136 -4.01 -7.90 11.24
CA THR A 136 -3.14 -8.14 12.39
C THR A 136 -1.90 -8.90 11.93
N THR A 137 -0.76 -8.24 11.95
CA THR A 137 0.52 -8.78 11.50
C THR A 137 1.28 -9.35 12.69
N ARG A 138 1.74 -10.60 12.58
CA ARG A 138 2.48 -11.34 13.61
C ARG A 138 3.85 -11.77 13.05
N PRO A 139 4.86 -10.88 13.07
CA PRO A 139 6.20 -11.20 12.57
C PRO A 139 6.93 -12.15 13.52
N ASP A 140 7.90 -12.91 12.98
CA ASP A 140 8.77 -13.78 13.80
C ASP A 140 9.67 -13.00 14.77
N HIS A 141 9.97 -11.74 14.42
CA HIS A 141 10.76 -10.82 15.22
C HIS A 141 10.05 -9.46 15.30
N GLY A 142 10.05 -8.86 16.49
CA GLY A 142 9.39 -7.58 16.75
C GLY A 142 7.99 -7.74 17.34
N TYR A 143 7.19 -6.68 17.26
CA TYR A 143 5.87 -6.63 17.88
C TYR A 143 4.78 -7.02 16.90
N ALA A 144 3.85 -7.85 17.38
CA ALA A 144 2.57 -7.98 16.71
C ALA A 144 1.86 -6.63 16.72
N HIS A 145 1.32 -6.25 15.57
CA HIS A 145 0.65 -4.97 15.40
C HIS A 145 -0.61 -5.16 14.57
N ARG A 146 -1.50 -4.18 14.66
CA ARG A 146 -2.76 -4.16 13.92
C ARG A 146 -2.88 -2.82 13.23
N HIS A 147 -3.16 -2.85 11.94
CA HIS A 147 -3.28 -1.65 11.14
C HIS A 147 -4.54 -1.69 10.26
N PHE A 148 -5.08 -0.50 10.03
CA PHE A 148 -6.21 -0.25 9.15
C PHE A 148 -5.71 0.54 7.95
N HIS A 149 -5.84 -0.03 6.76
CA HIS A 149 -5.16 0.41 5.54
C HIS A 149 -5.88 -0.11 4.30
N PHE A 150 -5.49 0.36 3.13
CA PHE A 150 -6.08 -0.10 1.87
C PHE A 150 -5.64 -1.54 1.54
N ALA A 151 -6.57 -2.33 1.00
CA ALA A 151 -6.32 -3.71 0.63
C ALA A 151 -5.19 -3.80 -0.41
N GLY A 152 -4.11 -4.52 -0.08
CA GLY A 152 -2.97 -4.67 -0.98
C GLY A 152 -1.95 -3.53 -0.88
N THR A 153 -1.93 -2.80 0.24
CA THR A 153 -0.85 -1.86 0.60
C THR A 153 -0.22 -2.24 1.93
N LEU A 154 0.93 -1.60 2.23
CA LEU A 154 1.53 -1.56 3.58
C LEU A 154 1.14 -0.27 4.31
#